data_AF-A0A958Y7C4-F1
#
_entry.id   AF-A0A958Y7C4-F1
#
_cell.length_a   1.000
_cell.length_b   1.000
_cell.length_c   1.000
_cell.angle_alpha   90.00
_cell.angle_beta   90.00
_cell.angle_gamma   90.00
#
_symmetry.space_group_name_H-M   'P 1'
#
loop_
_entity.id
_entity.type
_entity.pdbx_description
1 polymer ?
#
loop_
_entity_poly.entity_id
_entity_poly.type
_entity_poly.pdbx_seq_one_letter_code
_entity_poly.pdbx_strand_id
1 'polypeptide(L)'
;MTAHEIDYRIYGEEMQYVEIELDPQEGVIAEAGGFMMMDDNIKMESIFGDGSKQDSSFMGKILGAGKRILTGESLFMTAFYNVGIGKKNVSFASPYPGKIVPLDLTEYGGK
;
A
#
# COMPACT_ATOMS: atom_id res chain seq x y z
N MET A 1 -12.34 11.21 3.70
CA MET A 1 -12.21 10.59 2.37
C MET A 1 -12.39 9.10 2.57
N THR A 2 -13.24 8.48 1.76
CA THR A 2 -13.35 7.01 1.68
C THR A 2 -12.21 6.48 0.82
N ALA A 3 -11.68 5.30 1.15
CA ALA A 3 -10.74 4.62 0.26
C ALA A 3 -11.40 4.34 -1.10
N HIS A 4 -10.60 4.22 -2.16
CA HIS A 4 -11.11 3.75 -3.44
C HIS A 4 -11.54 2.28 -3.32
N GLU A 5 -12.59 1.91 -4.05
CA GLU A 5 -12.93 0.50 -4.25
C GLU A 5 -11.96 -0.04 -5.29
N ILE A 6 -11.26 -1.13 -4.97
CA ILE A 6 -10.16 -1.62 -5.80
C ILE A 6 -10.41 -3.08 -6.16
N ASP A 7 -10.26 -3.41 -7.44
CA ASP A 7 -10.32 -4.77 -7.93
C ASP A 7 -9.00 -5.50 -7.61
N TYR A 8 -9.08 -6.76 -7.15
CA TYR A 8 -7.90 -7.58 -6.87
C TYR A 8 -8.10 -9.05 -7.19
N ARG A 9 -6.99 -9.76 -7.39
CA ARG A 9 -6.96 -11.22 -7.55
C ARG A 9 -5.80 -11.83 -6.77
N ILE A 10 -6.10 -12.88 -6.02
CA ILE A 10 -5.08 -13.66 -5.29
C ILE A 10 -4.73 -14.88 -6.13
N TYR A 11 -3.43 -15.06 -6.37
CA TYR A 11 -2.86 -16.18 -7.11
C TYR A 11 -2.10 -17.11 -6.19
N GLY A 12 -2.02 -18.39 -6.58
CA GLY A 12 -1.27 -19.41 -5.86
C GLY A 12 -2.06 -20.09 -4.73
N GLU A 13 -1.52 -21.21 -4.27
CA GLU A 13 -2.06 -21.97 -3.14
C GLU A 13 -1.16 -21.79 -1.92
N GLU A 14 0.00 -22.42 -1.85
CA GLU A 14 0.89 -22.35 -0.68
C GLU A 14 1.75 -21.08 -0.63
N MET A 15 2.07 -20.53 -1.80
CA MET A 15 2.84 -19.30 -1.99
C MET A 15 1.94 -18.31 -2.73
N GLN A 16 1.26 -17.44 -1.98
CA GLN A 16 0.31 -16.50 -2.57
C GLN A 16 0.92 -15.13 -2.86
N TYR A 17 0.46 -14.52 -3.95
CA TYR A 17 0.63 -13.11 -4.24
C TYR A 17 -0.72 -12.50 -4.63
N VAL A 18 -0.91 -11.22 -4.38
CA VAL A 18 -2.10 -10.46 -4.77
C VAL A 18 -1.74 -9.50 -5.88
N GLU A 19 -2.52 -9.51 -6.94
CA GLU A 19 -2.51 -8.51 -8.00
C GLU A 19 -3.67 -7.56 -7.77
N ILE A 20 -3.39 -6.25 -7.81
CA ILE A 20 -4.35 -5.18 -7.63
C ILE A 20 -4.44 -4.42 -8.95
N GLU A 21 -5.65 -4.27 -9.47
CA GLU A 21 -5.94 -3.50 -10.68
C GLU A 21 -6.36 -2.09 -10.27
N LEU A 22 -5.72 -1.10 -10.87
CA LEU A 22 -5.94 0.32 -10.59
C LEU A 22 -6.49 1.01 -11.83
N ASP A 23 -7.61 1.71 -11.69
CA ASP A 23 -8.07 2.65 -12.71
C ASP A 23 -7.12 3.87 -12.78
N PRO A 24 -7.17 4.66 -13.88
CA PRO A 24 -6.38 5.89 -13.97
C PRO A 24 -6.61 6.81 -12.77
N GLN A 25 -5.52 7.29 -12.17
CA GLN A 25 -5.49 8.15 -10.96
C GLN A 25 -5.83 7.45 -9.63
N GLU A 26 -6.05 6.14 -9.63
CA GLU A 26 -6.12 5.38 -8.40
C GLU A 26 -4.74 5.03 -7.85
N GLY A 27 -4.70 4.66 -6.58
CA GLY A 27 -3.47 4.16 -5.98
C GLY A 27 -3.71 3.28 -4.76
N VAL A 28 -2.67 2.51 -4.45
CA VAL A 28 -2.62 1.61 -3.31
C VAL A 28 -1.38 1.92 -2.46
N ILE A 29 -1.52 1.74 -1.14
CA ILE A 29 -0.43 1.89 -0.18
C ILE A 29 -0.01 0.50 0.28
N ALA A 30 1.28 0.20 0.21
CA ALA A 30 1.85 -1.07 0.67
C ALA A 30 3.23 -0.87 1.31
N GLU A 31 3.68 -1.86 2.06
CA GLU A 31 5.06 -1.91 2.55
C GLU A 31 6.01 -2.22 1.38
N ALA A 32 7.13 -1.51 1.30
CA ALA A 32 8.10 -1.67 0.21
C ALA A 32 8.65 -3.11 0.09
N GLY A 33 8.73 -3.84 1.21
CA GLY A 33 9.24 -5.21 1.24
C GLY A 33 8.32 -6.26 0.61
N GLY A 34 7.04 -5.93 0.40
CA GLY A 34 6.06 -6.82 -0.23
C GLY A 34 5.90 -6.62 -1.74
N PHE A 35 6.55 -5.62 -2.33
CA PHE A 35 6.43 -5.34 -3.76
C PHE A 35 7.04 -6.46 -4.61
N MET A 36 6.29 -6.94 -5.62
CA MET A 36 6.72 -8.02 -6.51
C MET A 36 6.95 -7.51 -7.94
N MET A 37 5.91 -7.00 -8.59
CA MET A 37 5.97 -6.50 -9.97
C MET A 37 4.87 -5.47 -10.22
N MET A 38 5.02 -4.66 -11.26
CA MET A 38 4.00 -3.70 -11.71
C MET A 38 4.09 -3.47 -13.21
N ASP A 39 2.97 -3.07 -13.78
CA ASP A 39 2.91 -2.60 -15.17
C ASP A 39 3.67 -1.28 -15.37
N ASP A 40 3.89 -0.95 -16.64
CA ASP A 40 4.33 0.38 -17.04
C ASP A 40 3.33 1.46 -16.59
N ASN A 41 3.85 2.65 -16.28
CA ASN A 41 3.05 3.80 -15.81
C ASN A 41 2.37 3.62 -14.44
N ILE A 42 2.81 2.65 -13.63
CA ILE A 42 2.65 2.71 -12.17
C ILE A 42 3.80 3.53 -11.57
N LYS A 43 3.48 4.63 -10.89
CA LYS A 43 4.45 5.49 -10.20
C LYS A 43 4.56 5.08 -8.73
N MET A 44 5.78 4.82 -8.27
CA MET A 44 6.09 4.56 -6.86
C MET A 44 6.51 5.85 -6.15
N GLU A 45 5.96 6.10 -4.96
CA GLU A 45 6.33 7.24 -4.12
C GLU A 45 6.46 6.80 -2.66
N SER A 46 7.63 6.99 -2.07
CA SER A 46 7.86 6.70 -0.65
C SER A 46 7.20 7.78 0.21
N ILE A 47 6.25 7.38 1.04
CA ILE A 47 5.54 8.25 1.97
C ILE A 47 6.05 8.04 3.40
N PHE A 48 6.19 9.14 4.13
CA PHE A 48 6.59 9.11 5.53
C PHE A 48 5.34 9.01 6.42
N GLY A 49 5.24 7.92 7.20
CA GLY A 49 4.02 7.59 7.95
C GLY A 49 2.96 6.88 7.10
N ASP A 50 1.69 6.93 7.54
CA ASP A 50 0.55 6.23 6.91
C ASP A 50 -0.19 7.06 5.85
N GLY A 51 0.35 8.23 5.48
CA GLY A 51 -0.26 9.15 4.51
C GLY A 51 -1.52 9.88 5.01
N SER A 52 -2.04 9.58 6.20
CA SER A 52 -3.30 10.16 6.72
C SER A 52 -3.17 11.58 7.28
N LYS A 53 -1.93 12.03 7.56
CA LYS A 53 -1.63 13.37 8.12
C LYS A 53 -0.72 14.15 7.20
N GLN A 54 -1.30 14.99 6.35
CA GLN A 54 -0.58 15.96 5.53
C GLN A 54 -0.23 17.22 6.37
N ASP A 55 0.41 17.06 7.53
CA ASP A 55 0.92 18.20 8.30
C ASP A 55 2.27 18.65 7.75
N SER A 56 2.34 19.91 7.34
CA SER A 56 3.41 20.58 6.59
C SER A 56 4.61 21.03 7.41
N SER A 57 4.78 20.53 8.65
CA SER A 57 5.88 20.94 9.51
C SER A 57 6.97 19.88 9.60
N PHE A 58 8.06 20.09 8.84
CA PHE A 58 9.23 19.21 8.73
C PHE A 58 9.89 18.90 10.11
N MET A 59 9.74 19.81 11.09
CA MET A 59 10.28 19.65 12.45
C MET A 59 9.44 18.72 13.34
N GLY A 60 8.11 18.65 13.12
CA GLY A 60 7.20 17.80 13.90
C GLY A 60 7.27 16.31 13.52
N LYS A 61 7.62 16.02 12.26
CA LYS A 61 7.76 14.65 11.73
C LYS A 61 8.93 13.87 12.34
N ILE A 62 10.03 14.56 12.66
CA ILE A 62 11.25 13.93 13.19
C ILE A 62 11.05 13.47 14.65
N LEU A 63 10.38 14.29 15.49
CA LEU A 63 10.08 13.92 16.88
C LEU A 63 9.00 12.83 17.01
N GLY A 64 8.02 12.80 16.10
CA GLY A 64 7.00 11.73 16.06
C GLY A 64 7.54 10.40 15.56
N ALA A 65 8.46 10.42 14.60
CA ALA A 65 9.10 9.23 14.05
C ALA A 65 10.01 8.51 15.04
N GLY A 66 10.71 9.26 15.91
CA GLY A 66 11.52 8.68 16.98
C GLY A 66 10.73 7.79 17.95
N LYS A 67 9.44 8.11 18.22
CA LYS A 67 8.57 7.26 19.04
C LYS A 67 8.14 5.98 18.33
N ARG A 68 7.99 5.99 17.00
CA ARG A 68 7.61 4.80 16.22
C ARG A 68 8.75 3.83 15.96
N ILE A 69 9.98 4.33 15.83
CA ILE A 69 11.19 3.46 15.84
C ILE A 69 11.22 2.63 17.14
N LEU A 70 10.81 3.23 18.26
CA LEU A 70 10.73 2.55 19.55
C LEU A 70 9.57 1.54 19.65
N THR A 71 8.50 1.69 18.84
CA THR A 71 7.38 0.73 18.78
C THR A 71 7.56 -0.35 17.70
N GLY A 72 8.60 -0.26 16.87
CA GLY A 72 8.91 -1.26 15.84
C GLY A 72 8.03 -1.19 14.58
N GLU A 73 7.23 -0.15 14.41
CA GLU A 73 6.39 0.05 13.22
C GLU A 73 7.22 0.65 12.06
N SER A 74 6.99 0.19 10.82
CA SER A 74 7.65 0.74 9.63
C SER A 74 7.38 2.24 9.48
N LEU A 75 8.45 3.04 9.36
CA LEU A 75 8.35 4.50 9.18
C LEU A 75 8.02 4.92 7.74
N PHE A 76 8.13 3.99 6.80
CA PHE A 76 8.04 4.25 5.38
C PHE A 76 7.05 3.28 4.76
N MET A 77 5.96 3.83 4.23
CA MET A 77 5.07 3.11 3.31
C MET A 77 5.38 3.56 1.88
N THR A 78 4.98 2.78 0.90
CA THR A 78 5.09 3.15 -0.52
C THR A 78 3.70 3.25 -1.11
N ALA A 79 3.42 4.36 -1.76
CA ALA A 79 2.22 4.55 -2.55
C ALA A 79 2.52 4.22 -4.02
N PHE A 80 1.61 3.50 -4.66
CA PHE A 80 1.68 3.09 -6.06
C PHE A 80 0.48 3.71 -6.77
N TYR A 81 0.72 4.55 -7.77
CA TYR A 81 -0.34 5.27 -8.48
C TYR A 81 -0.36 4.92 -9.95
N ASN A 82 -1.54 4.69 -10.50
CA ASN A 82 -1.70 4.60 -11.95
C ASN A 82 -1.69 6.02 -12.55
N VAL A 83 -0.57 6.38 -13.19
CA VAL A 83 -0.40 7.66 -13.91
C VAL A 83 -0.58 7.53 -15.42
N GLY A 84 -0.96 6.33 -15.89
CA GLY A 84 -1.18 6.01 -17.29
C GLY A 84 -2.64 6.16 -17.72
N ILE A 85 -2.93 5.61 -18.90
CA ILE A 85 -4.28 5.47 -19.46
C ILE A 85 -4.68 4.00 -19.37
N GLY A 86 -5.94 3.75 -19.02
CA GLY A 86 -6.48 2.40 -18.85
C GLY A 86 -6.11 1.76 -17.51
N LYS A 87 -6.65 0.57 -17.26
CA LYS A 87 -6.38 -0.25 -16.08
C LYS A 87 -4.93 -0.73 -16.08
N LYS A 88 -4.31 -0.73 -14.90
CA LYS A 88 -2.91 -1.12 -14.69
C LYS A 88 -2.77 -1.95 -13.41
N ASN A 89 -1.88 -2.92 -13.44
CA ASN A 89 -1.72 -3.86 -12.34
C ASN A 89 -0.45 -3.62 -11.53
N VAL A 90 -0.56 -3.82 -10.22
CA VAL A 90 0.57 -3.91 -9.29
C VAL A 90 0.38 -5.12 -8.39
N SER A 91 1.44 -5.89 -8.19
CA SER A 91 1.40 -7.14 -7.43
C SER A 91 2.30 -7.12 -6.20
N PHE A 92 1.81 -7.74 -5.13
CA PHE A 92 2.47 -7.85 -3.84
C PHE A 92 2.51 -9.30 -3.34
N ALA A 93 3.60 -9.70 -2.71
CA ALA A 93 3.80 -11.02 -2.14
C ALA A 93 4.50 -10.95 -0.78
N SER A 94 4.20 -11.92 0.09
CA SER A 94 4.96 -12.12 1.33
C SER A 94 6.33 -12.75 1.02
N PRO A 95 7.41 -12.40 1.77
CA PRO A 95 8.69 -13.07 1.65
C PRO A 95 8.69 -14.51 2.22
N TYR A 96 7.58 -14.93 2.84
CA TYR A 96 7.40 -16.24 3.43
C TYR A 96 6.14 -16.94 2.89
N PRO A 97 6.14 -18.29 2.81
CA PRO A 97 4.95 -19.07 2.47
C PRO A 97 3.77 -18.73 3.37
N GLY A 98 2.57 -18.68 2.79
CA GLY A 98 1.37 -18.27 3.51
C GLY A 98 0.21 -17.93 2.61
N LYS A 99 -0.89 -17.54 3.25
CA LYS A 99 -2.15 -17.15 2.61
C LYS A 99 -2.39 -15.66 2.76
N ILE A 100 -2.94 -15.04 1.72
CA ILE A 100 -3.44 -13.67 1.73
C ILE A 100 -4.93 -13.72 2.04
N VAL A 101 -5.36 -12.96 3.04
CA VAL A 101 -6.76 -12.88 3.46
C VAL A 101 -7.24 -11.45 3.27
N PRO A 102 -8.17 -11.20 2.33
CA PRO A 102 -8.74 -9.86 2.15
C PRO A 102 -9.73 -9.55 3.26
N LEU A 103 -9.69 -8.31 3.76
CA LEU A 103 -10.61 -7.81 4.79
C LEU A 103 -11.25 -6.52 4.28
N ASP A 104 -12.58 -6.50 4.20
CA ASP A 104 -13.34 -5.30 3.88
C ASP A 104 -13.54 -4.47 5.15
N LEU A 105 -12.84 -3.35 5.27
CA LEU A 105 -12.91 -2.48 6.45
C LEU A 105 -14.31 -1.89 6.69
N THR A 106 -15.19 -1.84 5.69
CA THR A 106 -16.57 -1.36 5.87
C THR A 106 -17.35 -2.28 6.81
N GLU A 107 -17.04 -3.57 6.83
CA GLU A 107 -17.60 -4.56 7.77
C GLU A 107 -17.07 -4.38 9.20
N TYR A 108 -15.99 -3.62 9.38
CA TYR A 108 -15.32 -3.38 10.67
C TYR A 108 -15.44 -1.91 11.14
N GLY A 109 -16.40 -1.16 10.60
CA GLY A 109 -16.64 0.23 10.99
C GLY A 109 -15.59 1.21 10.45
N GLY A 110 -14.95 0.86 9.33
CA GLY A 110 -13.93 1.65 8.65
C GLY A 110 -12.56 1.64 9.35
N LYS A 111 -12.28 0.61 10.15
CA LYS A 111 -11.06 0.47 10.96
C LYS A 111 -10.52 -0.95 10.94
#